data_AF-X1E9K1-F1
#
_entry.id   AF-X1E9K1-F1
#
_cell.length_a   1.000
_cell.length_b   1.000
_cell.length_c   1.000
_cell.angle_alpha   90.00
_cell.angle_beta   90.00
_cell.angle_gamma   90.00
#
_symmetry.space_group_name_H-M   'P 1'
#
loop_
_entity.id
_entity.type
_entity.pdbx_description
1 polymer ?
#
loop_
_entity_poly.entity_id
_entity_poly.type
_entity_poly.pdbx_seq_one_letter_code
_entity_poly.pdbx_strand_id
1 'polypeptide(L)'
;MSLDSITLEAMRKELLDKFKEGKIISLIQTKKYKIIIEVKPYKSFTSNGVKNKSETFYIHISLDPSLPEIYFTELKNRQKTISSPFLTLLQNQLRGGKILDIEHPNFDRILHFIIRPYQKFSELPNKILVVEFMGKHGNMILLKED
;
A
#
# COMPACT_ATOMS: atom_id res chain seq x y z
N MET A 1 2.97 15.82 -13.25
CA MET A 1 3.90 16.40 -12.24
C MET A 1 4.83 15.29 -11.78
N SER A 2 6.09 15.58 -11.47
CA SER A 2 6.99 14.62 -10.84
C SER A 2 6.49 14.26 -9.44
N LEU A 3 6.75 13.04 -8.97
CA LEU A 3 6.45 12.63 -7.60
C LEU A 3 7.42 13.30 -6.61
N ASP A 4 7.15 14.56 -6.28
CA ASP A 4 7.82 15.34 -5.25
C ASP A 4 7.11 15.19 -3.89
N SER A 5 7.70 15.71 -2.81
CA SER A 5 7.15 15.59 -1.46
C SER A 5 5.78 16.25 -1.31
N ILE A 6 5.49 17.32 -2.05
CA ILE A 6 4.18 18.00 -2.02
C ILE A 6 3.10 17.08 -2.60
N THR A 7 3.37 16.51 -3.77
CA THR A 7 2.48 15.55 -4.43
C THR A 7 2.33 14.29 -3.58
N LEU A 8 3.41 13.84 -2.95
CA LEU A 8 3.39 12.66 -2.08
C LEU A 8 2.56 12.90 -0.81
N GLU A 9 2.62 14.09 -0.21
CA GLU A 9 1.77 14.46 0.94
C GLU A 9 0.29 14.48 0.57
N ALA A 10 -0.06 15.04 -0.60
CA ALA A 10 -1.42 14.99 -1.11
C ALA A 10 -1.89 13.53 -1.30
N MET A 11 -1.06 12.69 -1.92
CA MET A 11 -1.36 11.27 -2.08
C MET A 11 -1.47 10.52 -0.76
N ARG A 12 -0.60 10.80 0.21
CA ARG A 12 -0.66 10.23 1.56
C ARG A 12 -2.01 10.52 2.20
N LYS A 13 -2.48 11.77 2.13
CA LYS A 13 -3.78 12.17 2.67
C LYS A 13 -4.93 11.41 2.00
N GLU A 14 -4.95 11.34 0.67
CA GLU A 14 -5.98 10.60 -0.06
C GLU A 14 -5.98 9.10 0.28
N LEU A 15 -4.80 8.49 0.35
CA LEU A 15 -4.63 7.08 0.72
C LEU A 15 -5.13 6.83 2.14
N LEU A 16 -4.77 7.69 3.10
CA LEU A 16 -5.16 7.54 4.49
C LEU A 16 -6.67 7.72 4.67
N ASP A 17 -7.24 8.77 4.07
CA ASP A 17 -8.67 9.05 4.12
C ASP A 17 -9.50 7.89 3.56
N LYS A 18 -9.00 7.23 2.51
CA LYS A 18 -9.67 6.09 1.85
C LYS A 18 -9.42 4.75 2.55
N PHE A 19 -8.21 4.49 3.02
CA PHE A 19 -7.75 3.15 3.42
C PHE A 19 -7.42 2.98 4.90
N LYS A 20 -7.65 3.99 5.76
CA LYS A 20 -7.59 3.79 7.21
C LYS A 20 -8.53 2.67 7.66
N GLU A 21 -8.01 1.74 8.46
CA GLU A 21 -8.63 0.46 8.85
C GLU A 21 -8.94 -0.50 7.69
N GLY A 22 -8.51 -0.17 6.46
CA GLY A 22 -8.70 -0.99 5.27
C GLY A 22 -7.94 -2.30 5.36
N LYS A 23 -8.59 -3.39 4.93
CA LYS A 23 -8.03 -4.75 4.96
C LYS A 23 -7.22 -5.04 3.70
N ILE A 24 -5.97 -5.46 3.87
CA ILE A 24 -5.13 -5.96 2.78
C ILE A 24 -5.62 -7.36 2.38
N ILE A 25 -6.07 -7.52 1.15
CA ILE A 25 -6.61 -8.76 0.60
C ILE A 25 -5.51 -9.63 0.01
N SER A 26 -4.64 -9.02 -0.79
CA SER A 26 -3.49 -9.66 -1.40
C SER A 26 -2.44 -8.62 -1.79
N LEU A 27 -1.23 -9.10 -2.06
CA LEU A 27 -0.16 -8.31 -2.64
C LEU A 27 0.31 -9.00 -3.92
N ILE A 28 0.56 -8.22 -4.96
CA ILE A 28 0.89 -8.70 -6.31
C ILE A 28 2.13 -7.94 -6.78
N GLN A 29 3.08 -8.63 -7.39
CA GLN A 29 4.19 -7.99 -8.08
C GLN A 29 4.01 -8.17 -9.58
N THR A 30 3.93 -7.08 -10.35
CA THR A 30 3.73 -7.18 -11.82
C THR A 30 5.00 -6.92 -12.61
N LYS A 31 5.95 -6.20 -12.01
CA LYS A 31 7.30 -5.96 -12.55
C LYS A 31 8.31 -5.95 -11.40
N LYS A 32 9.60 -5.98 -11.74
CA LYS A 32 10.70 -5.96 -10.76
C LYS A 32 10.52 -4.89 -9.66
N TYR A 33 10.11 -3.68 -10.04
CA TYR A 33 9.94 -2.55 -9.13
C TYR A 33 8.49 -2.12 -8.91
N LYS A 34 7.50 -2.95 -9.27
CA LYS A 34 6.08 -2.59 -9.18
C LYS A 34 5.29 -3.59 -8.34
N ILE A 35 4.81 -3.12 -7.19
CA ILE A 35 3.93 -3.85 -6.27
C ILE A 35 2.54 -3.23 -6.32
N ILE A 36 1.52 -4.08 -6.24
CA ILE A 36 0.12 -3.70 -6.11
C ILE A 36 -0.40 -4.29 -4.82
N ILE A 37 -0.99 -3.46 -3.96
CA ILE A 37 -1.66 -3.89 -2.74
C ILE A 37 -3.17 -3.85 -3.01
N GLU A 38 -3.82 -5.01 -2.98
CA GLU A 38 -5.27 -5.09 -3.04
C GLU A 38 -5.83 -4.78 -1.65
N VAL A 39 -6.62 -3.73 -1.53
CA VAL A 39 -7.17 -3.27 -0.26
C VAL A 39 -8.69 -3.16 -0.34
N LYS A 40 -9.36 -3.70 0.66
CA LYS A 40 -10.79 -3.51 0.87
C LYS A 40 -10.99 -2.45 1.97
N PRO A 41 -11.51 -1.26 1.65
CA PRO A 41 -11.76 -0.20 2.63
C PRO A 41 -12.67 -0.67 3.75
N TYR A 42 -12.47 -0.13 4.96
CA TYR A 42 -13.29 -0.43 6.12
C TYR A 42 -14.74 0.07 5.95
N LYS A 43 -14.88 1.32 5.48
CA LYS A 43 -16.17 1.93 5.19
C LYS A 43 -16.52 1.72 3.71
N SER A 44 -17.74 1.25 3.44
CA SER A 44 -18.28 1.29 2.09
C SER A 44 -18.59 2.73 1.73
N PHE A 45 -17.99 3.24 0.66
CA PHE A 45 -18.31 4.57 0.19
C PHE A 45 -19.74 4.57 -0.39
N THR A 46 -20.55 5.53 0.01
CA THR A 46 -21.93 5.70 -0.46
C THR A 46 -21.92 6.86 -1.43
N SER A 47 -21.80 6.60 -2.73
CA SER A 47 -22.08 7.61 -3.75
C SER A 47 -23.58 7.56 -4.05
N ASN A 48 -24.30 8.67 -3.86
CA ASN A 48 -25.72 8.84 -4.19
C ASN A 48 -26.72 7.93 -3.44
N GLY A 49 -26.48 7.61 -2.17
CA GLY A 49 -27.46 6.92 -1.31
C GLY A 49 -27.63 5.42 -1.58
N VAL A 50 -26.92 4.86 -2.57
CA VAL A 50 -26.84 3.42 -2.81
C VAL A 50 -25.64 2.87 -2.05
N LYS A 51 -25.87 1.93 -1.12
CA LYS A 51 -24.80 1.15 -0.49
C LYS A 51 -24.16 0.27 -1.57
N ASN A 52 -23.15 0.80 -2.26
CA ASN A 52 -22.30 -0.04 -3.09
C ASN A 52 -21.64 -1.10 -2.19
N LYS A 53 -21.68 -2.35 -2.64
CA LYS A 53 -20.99 -3.48 -2.03
C LYS A 53 -19.52 -3.08 -1.86
N SER A 54 -18.95 -3.26 -0.66
CA SER A 54 -17.57 -2.86 -0.34
C SER A 54 -16.60 -3.14 -1.49
N GLU A 55 -16.18 -2.05 -2.15
CA GLU A 55 -15.37 -2.04 -3.37
C GLU A 55 -13.92 -2.36 -3.03
N THR A 56 -13.31 -3.27 -3.80
CA THR A 56 -11.88 -3.55 -3.69
C THR A 56 -11.11 -2.52 -4.51
N PHE A 57 -10.08 -1.93 -3.92
CA PHE A 57 -9.16 -1.02 -4.58
C PHE A 57 -7.78 -1.66 -4.73
N TYR A 58 -7.02 -1.13 -5.67
CA TYR A 58 -5.70 -1.57 -6.04
C TYR A 58 -4.75 -0.38 -5.87
N ILE A 59 -3.93 -0.40 -4.82
CA ILE A 59 -2.88 0.61 -4.61
C ILE A 59 -1.67 0.18 -5.42
N HIS A 60 -1.35 0.94 -6.46
CA HIS A 60 -0.19 0.72 -7.31
C HIS A 60 1.00 1.50 -6.76
N ILE A 61 2.13 0.84 -6.60
CA ILE A 61 3.39 1.43 -6.16
C ILE A 61 4.48 0.99 -7.13
N SER A 62 5.07 1.95 -7.84
CA SER A 62 6.23 1.73 -8.71
C SER A 62 7.42 2.50 -8.16
N LEU A 63 8.53 1.79 -8.02
CA LEU A 63 9.85 2.32 -7.70
C LEU A 63 10.77 2.28 -8.93
N ASP A 64 10.20 2.13 -10.13
CA ASP A 64 10.97 2.20 -11.36
C ASP A 64 11.65 3.59 -11.44
N PRO A 65 12.98 3.68 -11.60
CA PRO A 65 13.68 4.96 -11.63
C PRO A 65 13.18 5.92 -12.72
N SER A 66 12.61 5.37 -13.79
CA SER A 66 12.07 6.16 -14.92
C SER A 66 10.63 6.59 -14.69
N LEU A 67 9.90 5.90 -13.80
CA LEU A 67 8.49 6.16 -13.51
C LEU A 67 8.16 5.77 -12.05
N PRO A 68 8.62 6.57 -11.06
CA PRO A 68 8.16 6.45 -9.69
C PRO A 68 6.72 6.94 -9.60
N GLU A 69 5.81 6.10 -9.14
CA GLU A 69 4.38 6.41 -9.07
C GLU A 69 3.74 5.72 -7.86
N ILE A 70 2.76 6.41 -7.27
CA ILE A 70 1.82 5.83 -6.32
C ILE A 70 0.42 6.37 -6.59
N TYR A 71 -0.56 5.48 -6.71
CA TYR A 71 -1.96 5.83 -6.92
C TYR A 71 -2.85 4.65 -6.56
N PHE A 72 -4.16 4.84 -6.49
CA PHE A 72 -5.12 3.75 -6.31
C PHE A 72 -6.24 3.81 -7.35
N THR A 73 -6.83 2.66 -7.66
CA THR A 73 -7.95 2.55 -8.61
C THR A 73 -8.85 1.37 -8.24
N GLU A 74 -10.09 1.40 -8.71
CA GLU A 74 -11.04 0.26 -8.65
C GLU A 74 -10.83 -0.70 -9.84
N LEU A 75 -10.06 -0.28 -10.85
CA LEU A 75 -9.77 -1.11 -12.01
C LEU A 75 -8.95 -2.32 -11.59
N LYS A 76 -9.59 -3.49 -11.66
CA LYS A 76 -8.95 -4.76 -11.34
C LYS A 76 -7.67 -4.95 -12.12
N ASN A 77 -6.59 -5.25 -11.40
CA ASN A 77 -5.33 -5.64 -12.02
C ASN A 77 -5.52 -6.90 -12.90
N ARG A 78 -5.17 -6.80 -14.19
CA ARG A 78 -5.18 -7.91 -15.15
C ARG A 78 -3.78 -8.48 -15.43
N GLN A 79 -2.74 -7.84 -14.93
CA GLN A 79 -1.36 -8.28 -15.14
C GLN A 79 -1.06 -9.51 -14.28
N LYS A 80 -0.33 -10.47 -14.84
CA LYS A 80 0.10 -11.67 -14.11
C LYS A 80 1.11 -11.28 -13.03
N THR A 81 1.02 -11.94 -11.88
CA THR A 81 2.03 -11.80 -10.83
C THR A 81 3.32 -12.50 -11.26
N ILE A 82 4.46 -11.88 -11.00
CA ILE A 82 5.76 -12.55 -10.97
C ILE A 82 6.00 -13.09 -9.57
N SER A 83 6.69 -14.22 -9.47
CA SER A 83 7.12 -14.76 -8.18
C SER A 83 8.45 -14.13 -7.77
N SER A 84 8.55 -13.69 -6.51
CA SER A 84 9.82 -13.27 -5.91
C SER A 84 9.84 -13.60 -4.42
N PRO A 85 11.00 -13.89 -3.82
CA PRO A 85 11.10 -14.13 -2.38
C PRO A 85 10.56 -12.96 -1.55
N PHE A 86 10.77 -11.72 -2.01
CA PHE A 86 10.26 -10.52 -1.36
C PHE A 86 8.73 -10.44 -1.41
N LEU A 87 8.12 -10.74 -2.55
CA LEU A 87 6.65 -10.81 -2.65
C LEU A 87 6.08 -11.86 -1.69
N THR A 88 6.68 -13.05 -1.64
CA THR A 88 6.27 -14.12 -0.72
C THR A 88 6.37 -13.66 0.74
N LEU A 89 7.44 -12.94 1.11
CA LEU A 89 7.58 -12.36 2.45
C LEU A 89 6.44 -11.38 2.75
N LEU A 90 6.18 -10.43 1.85
CA LEU A 90 5.11 -9.45 2.05
C LEU A 90 3.73 -10.12 2.18
N GLN A 91 3.45 -11.11 1.33
CA GLN A 91 2.20 -11.88 1.39
C GLN A 91 2.06 -12.63 2.73
N ASN A 92 3.14 -13.23 3.23
CA ASN A 92 3.10 -13.93 4.50
C ASN A 92 2.92 -13.00 5.70
N GLN A 93 3.48 -11.77 5.65
CA GLN A 93 3.50 -10.86 6.79
C GLN A 93 2.32 -9.87 6.82
N LEU A 94 1.80 -9.46 5.64
CA LEU A 94 0.85 -8.34 5.54
C LEU A 94 -0.56 -8.77 5.10
N ARG A 95 -0.71 -9.95 4.49
CA ARG A 95 -2.01 -10.39 3.98
C ARG A 95 -3.03 -10.56 5.11
N GLY A 96 -4.22 -10.01 4.90
CA GLY A 96 -5.30 -9.98 5.88
C GLY A 96 -5.15 -8.89 6.93
N GLY A 97 -3.98 -8.23 7.02
CA GLY A 97 -3.72 -7.14 7.94
C GLY A 97 -4.53 -5.89 7.61
N LYS A 98 -4.46 -4.90 8.50
CA LYS A 98 -5.15 -3.62 8.37
C LYS A 98 -4.16 -2.48 8.32
N ILE A 99 -4.40 -1.52 7.43
CA ILE A 99 -3.64 -0.26 7.38
C ILE A 99 -4.15 0.63 8.52
N LEU A 100 -3.31 0.89 9.51
CA LEU A 100 -3.62 1.75 10.66
C LEU A 100 -3.36 3.22 10.33
N ASP A 101 -2.21 3.47 9.70
CA ASP A 101 -1.77 4.82 9.34
C ASP A 101 -0.85 4.81 8.11
N ILE A 102 -0.68 5.99 7.52
CA ILE A 102 0.29 6.26 6.46
C ILE A 102 0.97 7.59 6.78
N GLU A 103 2.24 7.51 7.17
CA GLU A 103 3.05 8.65 7.57
C GLU A 103 3.98 9.08 6.45
N HIS A 104 4.30 10.38 6.41
CA HIS A 104 5.26 11.00 5.48
C HIS A 104 6.34 11.70 6.33
N PRO A 105 7.39 10.97 6.72
CA PRO A 105 8.39 11.47 7.64
C PRO A 105 9.23 12.57 6.99
N ASN A 106 9.53 13.61 7.76
CA ASN A 106 10.51 14.67 7.41
C ASN A 106 10.25 15.40 6.07
N PHE A 107 9.05 15.25 5.49
CA PHE A 107 8.70 15.81 4.18
C PHE A 107 9.65 15.34 3.04
N ASP A 108 10.24 14.14 3.18
CA ASP A 108 11.04 13.50 2.14
C ASP A 108 10.17 12.59 1.27
N ARG A 109 10.65 12.10 0.13
CA ARG A 109 9.89 11.24 -0.77
C ARG A 109 9.76 9.80 -0.25
N ILE A 110 9.26 9.65 0.98
CA ILE A 110 9.13 8.39 1.72
C ILE A 110 7.72 8.30 2.30
N LEU A 111 7.11 7.11 2.23
CA LEU A 111 5.89 6.79 2.97
C LEU A 111 6.12 5.60 3.89
N HIS A 112 5.60 5.69 5.11
CA HIS A 112 5.51 4.58 6.05
C HIS A 112 4.08 4.10 6.15
N PHE A 113 3.80 2.89 5.67
CA PHE A 113 2.52 2.23 5.92
C PHE A 113 2.60 1.47 7.23
N ILE A 114 1.84 1.92 8.23
CA ILE A 114 1.74 1.26 9.53
C ILE A 114 0.62 0.22 9.44
N ILE A 115 0.98 -1.05 9.55
CA ILE A 115 0.08 -2.17 9.25
C ILE A 115 -0.02 -3.08 10.47
N ARG A 116 -1.25 -3.30 10.94
CA ARG A 116 -1.54 -4.34 11.94
C ARG A 116 -1.68 -5.69 11.24
N PRO A 117 -0.87 -6.70 11.57
CA PRO A 117 -1.00 -8.03 10.97
C PRO A 117 -2.34 -8.69 11.28
N TYR A 118 -2.77 -9.62 10.43
CA TYR A 118 -3.89 -10.50 10.76
C TYR A 118 -3.46 -11.50 11.83
N GLN A 119 -4.35 -11.77 12.78
CA GLN A 119 -4.06 -12.66 13.90
C GLN A 119 -5.24 -13.59 14.17
N LYS A 120 -4.92 -14.79 14.64
CA LYS A 120 -5.91 -15.81 15.02
C LYS A 120 -5.83 -16.19 16.51
N PHE A 121 -4.68 -16.03 17.16
CA PHE A 121 -4.44 -16.56 18.51
C PHE A 121 -3.64 -15.64 19.46
N SER A 122 -2.87 -14.65 18.98
CA SER A 122 -2.11 -13.71 19.82
C SER A 122 -1.83 -12.39 19.11
N GLU A 123 -1.61 -11.32 19.90
CA GLU A 123 -1.18 -10.01 19.41
C GLU A 123 0.25 -10.05 18.86
N LEU A 124 0.38 -9.68 17.59
CA LEU A 124 1.62 -9.44 16.87
C LEU A 124 1.87 -7.93 16.80
N PRO A 125 3.13 -7.50 16.92
CA PRO A 125 3.49 -6.10 16.79
C PRO A 125 3.18 -5.61 15.36
N ASN A 126 2.97 -4.30 15.22
CA ASN A 126 2.70 -3.71 13.93
C ASN A 126 3.93 -3.86 13.02
N LYS A 127 3.68 -3.75 11.72
CA LYS A 127 4.73 -3.76 10.70
C LYS A 127 4.73 -2.43 10.00
N ILE A 128 5.93 -1.96 9.66
CA ILE A 128 6.10 -0.72 8.90
C ILE A 128 6.61 -1.12 7.52
N LEU A 129 5.82 -0.85 6.49
CA LEU A 129 6.26 -0.95 5.11
C LEU A 129 6.72 0.44 4.66
N VAL A 130 8.02 0.61 4.57
CA VAL A 130 8.68 1.84 4.11
C VAL A 130 8.77 1.80 2.59
N VAL A 131 8.39 2.89 1.94
CA VAL A 131 8.42 3.06 0.49
C VAL A 131 9.16 4.35 0.16
N GLU A 132 10.34 4.24 -0.45
CA GLU A 132 11.25 5.36 -0.73
C GLU A 132 11.27 5.64 -2.24
N PHE A 133 10.84 6.82 -2.68
CA PHE A 133 10.78 7.23 -4.08
C PHE A 133 11.98 8.10 -4.47
N MET A 134 13.18 7.54 -4.35
CA MET A 134 14.46 8.24 -4.59
C MET A 134 15.08 7.98 -5.98
N GLY A 135 14.25 7.80 -7.01
CA GLY A 135 14.72 7.54 -8.38
C GLY A 135 15.50 6.22 -8.47
N LYS A 136 16.78 6.27 -8.91
CA LYS A 136 17.64 5.06 -9.02
C LYS A 136 17.91 4.35 -7.69
N HIS A 137 17.64 5.02 -6.56
CA HIS A 137 17.81 4.49 -5.21
C HIS A 137 16.47 4.20 -4.53
N GLY A 138 15.35 4.22 -5.25
CA GLY A 138 14.05 3.91 -4.66
C GLY A 138 14.00 2.47 -4.13
N ASN A 139 13.34 2.28 -2.99
CA ASN A 139 13.31 1.00 -2.29
C ASN A 139 12.00 0.75 -1.53
N MET A 140 11.73 -0.52 -1.24
CA MET A 140 10.61 -0.95 -0.41
C MET A 140 11.13 -1.88 0.68
N ILE A 141 10.95 -1.48 1.94
CA ILE A 141 11.55 -2.16 3.09
C ILE A 141 10.46 -2.52 4.09
N LEU A 142 10.43 -3.78 4.52
CA LEU A 142 9.53 -4.22 5.57
C LEU A 142 10.30 -4.27 6.90
N LEU A 143 9.94 -3.39 7.83
CA LEU A 143 10.49 -3.37 9.17
C LEU A 143 9.67 -4.26 10.12
N LYS A 144 10.36 -4.85 11.08
CA LYS A 144 9.72 -5.46 12.25
C LYS A 144 9.75 -4.41 13.36
N GLU A 145 8.62 -4.14 14.01
CA GLU A 145 8.68 -3.60 15.38
C GLU A 145 9.33 -4.66 16.28
N ASP A 146 10.21 -4.18 17.17
CA ASP A 146 10.91 -4.98 18.18
C ASP A 146 9.96 -5.47 19.28
#